data_AF-A0A259SVR5-F1
#
_entry.id   AF-A0A259SVR5-F1
#
_cell.length_a   1.000
_cell.length_b   1.000
_cell.length_c   1.000
_cell.angle_alpha   90.00
_cell.angle_beta   90.00
_cell.angle_gamma   90.00
#
_symmetry.space_group_name_H-M   'P 1'
#
loop_
_entity.id
_entity.type
_entity.pdbx_description
1 polymer ?
#
loop_
_entity_poly.entity_id
_entity_poly.type
_entity_poly.pdbx_seq_one_letter_code
_entity_poly.pdbx_strand_id
1 'polypeptide(L)'
;MTSSTPTASFVIVANRLPVDRVPGPDGEVIWRRSPGGLVAALEPVMQSVDGAWVGWAGQPDVELKPFTEDGIRLLPVTLSAQDVEEYYEGFANDTIWPLYHDVISSPQYHREWWDAYVRVNRRFAERAASAVAEGGTVWVHDYQLQLVPAMLRERRPDVTIGYFHHIPFPAHGLYAQLPWRDQVLQG
;
A
#
# COMPACT_ATOMS: atom_id res chain seq x y z
N MET A 1 -20.99 -14.41 -18.35
CA MET A 1 -20.75 -14.90 -16.98
C MET A 1 -19.56 -14.12 -16.43
N THR A 2 -19.82 -13.06 -15.69
CA THR A 2 -18.77 -12.28 -15.01
C THR A 2 -18.25 -13.12 -13.86
N SER A 3 -17.06 -13.68 -14.01
CA SER A 3 -16.32 -14.28 -12.90
C SER A 3 -16.06 -13.19 -11.86
N SER A 4 -16.84 -13.15 -10.78
CA SER A 4 -16.58 -12.25 -9.66
C SER A 4 -15.29 -12.73 -8.99
N THR A 5 -14.29 -11.85 -8.90
CA THR A 5 -13.05 -12.14 -8.16
C THR A 5 -13.42 -12.55 -6.72
N PRO A 6 -12.91 -13.68 -6.20
CA PRO A 6 -13.23 -14.12 -4.85
C PRO A 6 -12.76 -13.07 -3.82
N THR A 7 -13.66 -12.72 -2.90
CA THR A 7 -13.40 -11.76 -1.82
C THR A 7 -12.82 -12.45 -0.57
N ALA A 8 -12.26 -11.68 0.36
CA ALA A 8 -11.64 -12.15 1.60
C ALA A 8 -12.23 -11.41 2.81
N SER A 9 -12.37 -12.10 3.94
CA SER A 9 -12.88 -11.50 5.19
C SER A 9 -11.84 -10.58 5.85
N PHE A 10 -10.56 -10.77 5.52
CA PHE A 10 -9.44 -9.96 6.01
C PHE A 10 -8.52 -9.58 4.85
N VAL A 11 -8.26 -8.28 4.68
CA VAL A 11 -7.40 -7.75 3.61
C VAL A 11 -6.32 -6.88 4.20
N ILE A 12 -5.06 -7.21 3.92
CA ILE A 12 -3.91 -6.35 4.22
C ILE A 12 -3.63 -5.47 3.01
N VAL A 13 -3.38 -4.19 3.23
CA VAL A 13 -2.98 -3.23 2.20
C VAL A 13 -1.67 -2.60 2.62
N ALA A 14 -0.60 -2.89 1.90
CA ALA A 14 0.73 -2.36 2.15
C ALA A 14 1.38 -1.95 0.82
N ASN A 15 2.33 -1.01 0.85
CA ASN A 15 2.95 -0.53 -0.38
C ASN A 15 3.58 -1.66 -1.21
N ARG A 16 4.21 -2.65 -0.57
CA ARG A 16 4.83 -3.81 -1.23
C ARG A 16 4.04 -5.10 -0.98
N LEU A 17 4.07 -6.01 -1.96
CA LEU A 17 3.73 -7.41 -1.73
C LEU A 17 4.72 -8.06 -0.76
N PRO A 18 4.37 -9.18 -0.09
CA PRO A 18 5.28 -9.90 0.78
C PRO A 18 6.31 -10.76 0.02
N VAL A 19 6.38 -10.59 -1.31
CA VAL A 19 7.23 -11.35 -2.22
C VAL A 19 7.89 -10.43 -3.24
N ASP A 20 9.13 -10.77 -3.58
CA ASP A 20 9.94 -10.16 -4.62
C ASP A 20 9.95 -11.07 -5.84
N ARG A 21 9.92 -10.44 -7.02
CA ARG A 21 10.05 -11.11 -8.31
C ARG A 21 11.54 -11.28 -8.65
N VAL A 22 12.01 -12.53 -8.69
CA VAL A 22 13.43 -12.86 -8.92
C VAL A 22 13.57 -13.65 -10.23
N PRO A 23 14.57 -13.38 -11.08
CA PRO A 23 14.86 -14.22 -12.24
C PRO A 23 15.31 -15.62 -11.79
N GLY A 24 14.67 -16.64 -12.32
CA GLY A 24 15.03 -18.04 -12.14
C GLY A 24 16.16 -18.50 -13.06
N PRO A 25 16.72 -19.70 -12.80
CA PRO A 25 17.87 -20.22 -13.53
C PRO A 25 17.63 -20.35 -15.04
N ASP A 26 16.39 -20.61 -15.46
CA ASP A 26 16.02 -20.85 -16.85
C ASP A 26 15.24 -19.67 -17.48
N GLY A 27 15.33 -18.47 -16.87
CA GLY A 27 14.59 -17.29 -17.30
C GLY A 27 13.11 -17.27 -16.87
N GLU A 28 12.69 -18.27 -16.11
CA GLU A 28 11.39 -18.27 -15.41
C GLU A 28 11.36 -17.25 -14.28
N VAL A 29 10.16 -16.93 -13.81
CA VAL A 29 9.96 -16.00 -12.70
C VAL A 29 9.80 -16.79 -11.42
N ILE A 30 10.66 -16.54 -10.43
CA ILE A 30 10.55 -17.11 -9.10
C ILE A 30 10.08 -16.02 -8.14
N TRP A 31 9.08 -16.33 -7.32
CA TRP A 31 8.68 -15.48 -6.21
C TRP A 31 9.47 -15.87 -4.97
N ARG A 32 10.14 -14.88 -4.37
CA ARG A 32 10.86 -15.07 -3.12
C ARG A 32 10.25 -14.18 -2.07
N ARG A 33 10.14 -14.64 -0.83
CA ARG A 33 9.71 -13.79 0.28
C ARG A 33 10.54 -12.51 0.37
N SER A 34 9.87 -11.37 0.45
CA SER A 34 10.53 -10.07 0.63
C SER A 34 11.10 -9.98 2.05
N PRO A 35 12.36 -9.57 2.21
CA PRO A 35 12.90 -9.28 3.54
C PRO A 35 12.21 -8.02 4.10
N GLY A 36 11.56 -8.12 5.25
CA GLY A 36 10.92 -6.96 5.88
C GLY A 36 10.21 -7.27 7.20
N GLY A 37 10.35 -6.37 8.18
CA GLY A 37 9.73 -6.53 9.49
C GLY A 37 8.20 -6.61 9.44
N LEU A 38 7.57 -5.88 8.50
CA LEU A 38 6.13 -5.94 8.25
C LEU A 38 5.66 -7.33 7.83
N VAL A 39 6.33 -7.91 6.83
CA VAL A 39 6.00 -9.23 6.27
C VAL A 39 6.15 -10.30 7.35
N ALA A 40 7.28 -10.29 8.06
CA ALA A 40 7.54 -11.25 9.14
C ALA A 40 6.53 -11.14 10.30
N ALA A 41 6.03 -9.93 10.61
CA ALA A 41 5.06 -9.73 11.68
C ALA A 41 3.64 -10.16 11.29
N LEU A 42 3.25 -10.03 10.02
CA LEU A 42 1.87 -10.24 9.56
C LEU A 42 1.62 -11.62 8.97
N GLU A 43 2.66 -12.33 8.55
CA GLU A 43 2.53 -13.67 7.96
C GLU A 43 1.77 -14.67 8.85
N PRO A 44 2.04 -14.82 10.16
CA PRO A 44 1.30 -15.77 10.99
C PRO A 44 -0.20 -15.46 11.06
N VAL A 45 -0.55 -14.17 11.03
CA VAL A 45 -1.96 -13.74 10.98
C VAL A 45 -2.57 -14.16 9.64
N MET A 46 -1.87 -13.89 8.54
CA MET A 46 -2.34 -14.23 7.19
C MET A 46 -2.46 -15.72 6.93
N GLN A 47 -1.69 -16.57 7.61
CA GLN A 47 -1.84 -18.03 7.53
C GLN A 47 -3.04 -18.56 8.34
N SER A 48 -3.49 -17.80 9.35
CA SER A 48 -4.61 -18.18 10.21
C SER A 48 -5.98 -17.76 9.65
N VAL A 49 -6.00 -16.91 8.62
CA VAL A 49 -7.21 -16.40 7.96
C VAL A 49 -7.14 -16.67 6.46
N ASP A 50 -8.28 -16.94 5.79
CA ASP A 50 -8.33 -16.88 4.31
C ASP A 50 -8.33 -15.41 3.88
N GLY A 51 -7.14 -14.80 3.98
CA GLY A 51 -6.91 -13.38 3.76
C GLY A 51 -6.33 -13.07 2.39
N ALA A 52 -6.44 -11.80 2.00
CA ALA A 52 -5.79 -11.28 0.79
C ALA A 52 -4.79 -10.16 1.12
N TRP A 53 -3.75 -10.03 0.31
CA TRP A 53 -2.74 -8.98 0.43
C TRP A 53 -2.69 -8.13 -0.83
N VAL A 54 -2.98 -6.84 -0.69
CA VAL A 54 -2.87 -5.84 -1.74
C VAL A 54 -1.53 -5.15 -1.65
N GLY A 55 -0.77 -5.11 -2.75
CA GLY A 55 0.56 -4.51 -2.77
C GLY A 55 1.16 -4.35 -4.16
N TRP A 56 2.18 -3.51 -4.29
CA TRP A 56 2.98 -3.42 -5.52
C TRP A 56 4.07 -4.51 -5.54
N ALA A 57 4.27 -5.13 -6.71
CA ALA A 57 5.25 -6.20 -6.92
C ALA A 57 6.71 -5.73 -7.01
N GLY A 58 6.92 -4.42 -6.88
CA GLY A 58 8.25 -3.84 -6.77
C GLY A 58 9.00 -3.57 -8.06
N GLN A 59 8.34 -3.74 -9.19
CA GLN A 59 8.86 -3.38 -10.52
C GLN A 59 7.84 -2.48 -11.24
N PRO A 60 8.27 -1.38 -11.88
CA PRO A 60 7.39 -0.53 -12.65
C PRO A 60 6.88 -1.24 -13.91
N ASP A 61 5.71 -0.84 -14.39
CA ASP A 61 5.12 -1.26 -15.67
C ASP A 61 4.89 -2.78 -15.81
N VAL A 62 4.84 -3.50 -14.68
CA VAL A 62 4.50 -4.92 -14.64
C VAL A 62 3.03 -5.10 -14.27
N GLU A 63 2.25 -5.64 -15.22
CA GLU A 63 0.88 -6.07 -14.97
C GLU A 63 0.85 -7.53 -14.54
N LEU A 64 0.33 -7.78 -13.34
CA LEU A 64 0.20 -9.13 -12.77
C LEU A 64 -1.25 -9.40 -12.41
N LYS A 65 -1.72 -10.59 -12.81
CA LYS A 65 -3.00 -11.12 -12.34
C LYS A 65 -2.86 -11.51 -10.85
N PRO A 66 -3.96 -11.50 -10.08
CA PRO A 66 -4.00 -12.14 -8.77
C PRO A 66 -3.41 -13.55 -8.80
N PHE A 67 -2.64 -13.89 -7.77
CA PHE A 67 -2.01 -15.20 -7.62
C PHE A 67 -1.93 -15.58 -6.14
N THR A 68 -1.62 -16.85 -5.85
CA THR A 68 -1.46 -17.34 -4.48
C THR A 68 -0.02 -17.77 -4.28
N GLU A 69 0.59 -17.33 -3.19
CA GLU A 69 1.94 -17.72 -2.78
C GLU A 69 1.92 -17.97 -1.27
N ASP A 70 2.56 -19.05 -0.80
CA ASP A 70 2.55 -19.45 0.62
C ASP A 70 1.14 -19.52 1.27
N GLY A 71 0.11 -19.85 0.48
CA GLY A 71 -1.29 -19.90 0.94
C GLY A 71 -1.98 -18.53 1.07
N ILE A 72 -1.29 -17.43 0.73
CA ILE A 72 -1.81 -16.07 0.80
C ILE A 72 -2.23 -15.62 -0.60
N ARG A 73 -3.45 -15.07 -0.72
CA ARG A 73 -3.94 -14.50 -1.97
C ARG A 73 -3.33 -13.12 -2.19
N LEU A 74 -2.46 -12.99 -3.17
CA LEU A 74 -1.78 -11.74 -3.51
C LEU A 74 -2.51 -11.00 -4.63
N LEU A 75 -2.71 -9.71 -4.43
CA LEU A 75 -3.48 -8.81 -5.28
C LEU A 75 -2.60 -7.63 -5.73
N PRO A 76 -1.88 -7.79 -6.86
CA PRO A 76 -0.93 -6.79 -7.30
C PRO A 76 -1.59 -5.46 -7.67
N VAL A 77 -0.92 -4.36 -7.32
CA VAL A 77 -1.18 -3.00 -7.82
C VAL A 77 -0.05 -2.64 -8.77
N THR A 78 -0.37 -2.43 -10.05
CA THR A 78 0.60 -1.97 -11.05
C THR A 78 0.88 -0.50 -10.82
N LEU A 79 2.15 -0.12 -10.86
CA LEU A 79 2.63 1.26 -10.86
C LEU A 79 3.46 1.46 -12.12
N SER A 80 3.30 2.59 -12.82
CA SER A 80 4.20 2.95 -13.92
C SER A 80 5.55 3.43 -13.39
N ALA A 81 6.57 3.53 -14.26
CA ALA A 81 7.84 4.17 -13.87
C ALA A 81 7.63 5.58 -13.29
N GLN A 82 6.73 6.36 -13.90
CA GLN A 82 6.37 7.69 -13.40
C GLN A 82 5.65 7.64 -12.04
N ASP A 83 4.76 6.67 -11.80
CA ASP A 83 4.15 6.48 -10.48
C ASP A 83 5.22 6.13 -9.43
N VAL A 84 6.24 5.33 -9.78
CA VAL A 84 7.33 5.02 -8.86
C VAL A 84 8.15 6.27 -8.53
N GLU A 85 8.53 7.05 -9.53
CA GLU A 85 9.30 8.29 -9.36
C GLU A 85 8.51 9.33 -8.54
N GLU A 86 7.27 9.64 -8.90
CA GLU A 86 6.52 10.75 -8.29
C GLU A 86 5.88 10.38 -6.95
N TYR A 87 5.32 9.17 -6.81
CA TYR A 87 4.64 8.76 -5.58
C TYR A 87 5.61 8.13 -4.57
N TYR A 88 6.43 7.18 -5.00
CA TYR A 88 7.24 6.40 -4.06
C TYR A 88 8.56 7.10 -3.75
N GLU A 89 9.34 7.48 -4.77
CA GLU A 89 10.60 8.18 -4.57
C GLU A 89 10.35 9.64 -4.14
N GLY A 90 9.43 10.33 -4.83
CA GLY A 90 9.04 11.71 -4.53
C GLY A 90 8.23 11.86 -3.24
N PHE A 91 6.90 11.75 -3.32
CA PHE A 91 6.05 12.12 -2.18
C PHE A 91 6.30 11.29 -0.92
N ALA A 92 6.43 9.97 -1.06
CA ALA A 92 6.63 9.11 0.09
C ALA A 92 8.03 9.29 0.70
N ASN A 93 9.09 9.18 -0.09
CA ASN A 93 10.47 9.15 0.44
C ASN A 93 11.18 10.51 0.48
N ASP A 94 10.83 11.48 -0.36
CA ASP A 94 11.44 12.82 -0.37
C ASP A 94 10.56 13.90 0.27
N THR A 95 9.25 13.64 0.51
CA THR A 95 8.37 14.53 1.28
C THR A 95 8.07 13.98 2.68
N ILE A 96 7.35 12.86 2.78
CA ILE A 96 6.83 12.37 4.06
C ILE A 96 7.95 11.83 4.95
N TRP A 97 8.78 10.92 4.42
CA TRP A 97 9.80 10.24 5.21
C TRP A 97 10.74 11.20 5.96
N PRO A 98 11.42 12.17 5.31
CA PRO A 98 12.28 13.10 6.02
C PRO A 98 11.51 14.00 6.99
N LEU A 99 10.31 14.45 6.62
CA LEU A 99 9.47 15.28 7.48
C LEU A 99 9.09 14.57 8.78
N TYR A 100 8.78 13.28 8.71
CA TYR A 100 8.30 12.48 9.83
C TYR A 100 9.44 11.98 10.72
N HIS A 101 10.67 11.96 10.19
CA HIS A 101 11.89 11.66 10.92
C HIS A 101 12.62 12.94 11.32
N ASP A 102 11.90 13.88 11.94
CA ASP A 102 12.47 15.11 12.51
C ASP A 102 13.31 15.96 11.53
N VAL A 103 12.97 15.94 10.23
CA VAL A 103 13.65 16.74 9.20
C VAL A 103 15.15 16.41 9.14
N ILE A 104 15.50 15.11 9.25
CA ILE A 104 16.89 14.62 9.06
C ILE A 104 17.50 15.03 7.72
N SER A 105 16.65 15.28 6.73
CA SER A 105 16.96 16.00 5.50
C SER A 105 15.80 16.95 5.17
N SER A 106 16.04 17.93 4.30
CA SER A 106 15.00 18.90 3.91
C SER A 106 13.92 18.22 3.05
N PRO A 107 12.65 18.17 3.50
CA PRO A 107 11.57 17.64 2.69
C PRO A 107 11.33 18.54 1.48
N GLN A 108 11.04 17.92 0.34
CA GLN A 108 10.67 18.62 -0.88
C GLN A 108 9.16 18.58 -1.07
N TYR A 109 8.58 19.65 -1.62
CA TYR A 109 7.14 19.77 -1.82
C TYR A 109 6.83 20.11 -3.28
N HIS A 110 6.33 19.13 -4.01
CA HIS A 110 5.97 19.25 -5.42
C HIS A 110 4.52 18.81 -5.63
N ARG A 111 3.75 19.58 -6.42
CA ARG A 111 2.31 19.32 -6.57
C ARG A 111 2.05 18.05 -7.38
N GLU A 112 2.87 17.82 -8.39
CA GLU A 112 2.90 16.62 -9.21
C GLU A 112 3.08 15.35 -8.37
N TRP A 113 3.94 15.38 -7.36
CA TRP A 113 4.16 14.26 -6.45
C TRP A 113 2.93 13.99 -5.58
N TRP A 114 2.27 15.05 -5.09
CA TRP A 114 0.99 14.90 -4.41
C TRP A 114 -0.09 14.32 -5.32
N ASP A 115 -0.20 14.81 -6.56
CA ASP A 115 -1.19 14.32 -7.52
C ASP A 115 -0.96 12.84 -7.85
N ALA A 116 0.31 12.40 -7.93
CA ALA A 116 0.68 10.99 -8.02
C ALA A 116 0.32 10.21 -6.75
N TYR A 117 0.57 10.77 -5.57
CA TYR A 117 0.26 10.15 -4.28
C TYR A 117 -1.24 9.86 -4.12
N VAL A 118 -2.08 10.83 -4.47
CA VAL A 118 -3.54 10.68 -4.49
C VAL A 118 -3.98 9.63 -5.51
N ARG A 119 -3.42 9.67 -6.73
CA ARG A 119 -3.76 8.72 -7.81
C ARG A 119 -3.41 7.28 -7.43
N VAL A 120 -2.23 7.06 -6.86
CA VAL A 120 -1.78 5.73 -6.43
C VAL A 120 -2.62 5.25 -5.23
N ASN A 121 -2.83 6.08 -4.20
CA ASN A 121 -3.68 5.73 -3.06
C ASN A 121 -5.09 5.33 -3.51
N ARG A 122 -5.67 6.01 -4.49
CA ARG A 122 -6.97 5.65 -5.07
C ARG A 122 -6.96 4.26 -5.71
N ARG A 123 -5.90 3.91 -6.44
CA ARG A 123 -5.73 2.59 -7.05
C ARG A 123 -5.63 1.48 -6.00
N PHE A 124 -4.92 1.73 -4.90
CA PHE A 124 -4.86 0.83 -3.75
C PHE A 124 -6.23 0.66 -3.07
N ALA A 125 -6.95 1.75 -2.82
CA ALA A 125 -8.28 1.73 -2.22
C ALA A 125 -9.30 0.98 -3.10
N GLU A 126 -9.25 1.16 -4.42
CA GLU A 126 -10.09 0.43 -5.38
C GLU A 126 -9.79 -1.06 -5.38
N ARG A 127 -8.50 -1.44 -5.37
CA ARG A 127 -8.10 -2.85 -5.27
C ARG A 127 -8.57 -3.48 -3.97
N ALA A 128 -8.38 -2.80 -2.83
CA ALA A 128 -8.86 -3.26 -1.53
C ALA A 128 -10.39 -3.39 -1.49
N ALA A 129 -11.13 -2.40 -2.01
CA ALA A 129 -12.59 -2.42 -2.07
C ALA A 129 -13.15 -3.60 -2.87
N SER A 130 -12.47 -3.99 -3.96
CA SER A 130 -12.83 -5.16 -4.76
C SER A 130 -12.48 -6.50 -4.10
N ALA A 131 -11.53 -6.48 -3.16
CA ALA A 131 -10.99 -7.67 -2.53
C ALA A 131 -11.70 -8.05 -1.23
N VAL A 132 -12.17 -7.07 -0.46
CA VAL A 132 -12.76 -7.32 0.85
C VAL A 132 -14.22 -7.78 0.73
N ALA A 133 -14.61 -8.79 1.50
CA ALA A 133 -15.98 -9.27 1.58
C ALA A 133 -16.89 -8.26 2.30
N GLU A 134 -18.21 -8.42 2.19
CA GLU A 134 -19.17 -7.59 2.94
C GLU A 134 -18.92 -7.75 4.44
N GLY A 135 -18.86 -6.63 5.17
CA GLY A 135 -18.56 -6.61 6.60
C GLY A 135 -17.15 -7.07 6.99
N GLY A 136 -16.25 -7.27 6.00
CA GLY A 136 -14.87 -7.67 6.22
C GLY A 136 -14.02 -6.60 6.89
N THR A 137 -12.76 -6.93 7.12
CA THR A 137 -11.76 -6.01 7.70
C THR A 137 -10.66 -5.71 6.69
N VAL A 138 -10.31 -4.44 6.54
CA VAL A 138 -9.15 -3.97 5.79
C VAL A 138 -8.16 -3.34 6.76
N TRP A 139 -6.91 -3.78 6.72
CA TRP A 139 -5.83 -3.21 7.51
C TRP A 139 -4.80 -2.56 6.58
N VAL A 140 -4.77 -1.23 6.63
CA VAL A 140 -3.87 -0.39 5.83
C VAL A 140 -2.60 -0.13 6.61
N HIS A 141 -1.46 -0.28 5.95
CA HIS A 141 -0.15 -0.09 6.55
C HIS A 141 0.62 1.05 5.91
N ASP A 142 1.12 1.88 6.81
CA ASP A 142 2.24 2.79 6.66
C ASP A 142 2.00 4.08 5.86
N TYR A 143 3.00 4.96 5.91
CA TYR A 143 2.93 6.35 5.46
C TYR A 143 2.70 6.51 3.95
N GLN A 144 2.96 5.49 3.13
CA GLN A 144 2.70 5.60 1.69
C GLN A 144 1.20 5.54 1.37
N LEU A 145 0.37 5.04 2.28
CA LEU A 145 -1.04 4.73 2.02
C LEU A 145 -2.00 5.49 2.96
N GLN A 146 -1.62 6.70 3.39
CA GLN A 146 -2.37 7.47 4.38
C GLN A 146 -3.77 7.89 3.90
N LEU A 147 -4.04 7.93 2.59
CA LEU A 147 -5.36 8.33 2.07
C LEU A 147 -6.28 7.15 1.78
N VAL A 148 -5.75 5.93 1.81
CA VAL A 148 -6.52 4.72 1.54
C VAL A 148 -7.71 4.55 2.49
N PRO A 149 -7.61 4.80 3.82
CA PRO A 149 -8.73 4.58 4.73
C PRO A 149 -9.99 5.39 4.36
N ALA A 150 -9.88 6.69 4.12
CA ALA A 150 -10.99 7.55 3.73
C ALA A 150 -11.53 7.18 2.35
N MET A 151 -10.64 7.00 1.36
CA MET A 151 -11.03 6.59 0.01
C MET A 151 -11.75 5.24 -0.02
N LEU A 152 -11.36 4.32 0.86
CA LEU A 152 -12.02 3.03 1.02
C LEU A 152 -13.37 3.18 1.74
N ARG A 153 -13.45 3.99 2.80
CA ARG A 153 -14.69 4.23 3.55
C ARG A 153 -15.80 4.79 2.66
N GLU A 154 -15.47 5.71 1.76
CA GLU A 154 -16.43 6.26 0.78
C GLU A 154 -17.04 5.16 -0.12
N ARG A 155 -16.26 4.13 -0.44
CA ARG A 155 -16.67 3.04 -1.35
C ARG A 155 -17.31 1.87 -0.61
N ARG A 156 -16.85 1.60 0.60
CA ARG A 156 -17.20 0.43 1.43
C ARG A 156 -17.54 0.90 2.84
N PRO A 157 -18.70 1.55 3.03
CA PRO A 157 -19.13 1.99 4.36
C PRO A 157 -19.37 0.80 5.30
N ASP A 158 -19.53 -0.41 4.77
CA ASP A 158 -19.82 -1.65 5.49
C ASP A 158 -18.60 -2.29 6.17
N VAL A 159 -17.37 -1.96 5.76
CA VAL A 159 -16.17 -2.68 6.24
C VAL A 159 -15.52 -2.02 7.46
N THR A 160 -14.83 -2.83 8.26
CA THR A 160 -13.95 -2.31 9.31
C THR A 160 -12.61 -1.91 8.68
N ILE A 161 -12.10 -0.72 9.02
CA ILE A 161 -10.84 -0.22 8.46
C ILE A 161 -9.91 0.12 9.62
N GLY A 162 -8.74 -0.52 9.64
CA GLY A 162 -7.64 -0.18 10.53
C GLY A 162 -6.51 0.49 9.76
N TYR A 163 -5.80 1.42 10.40
CA TYR A 163 -4.57 2.02 9.89
C TYR A 163 -3.46 1.83 10.93
N PHE A 164 -2.28 1.40 10.49
CA PHE A 164 -1.10 1.33 11.36
C PHE A 164 0.07 2.06 10.70
N HIS A 165 0.60 3.06 11.42
CA HIS A 165 1.72 3.89 11.00
C HIS A 165 3.01 3.33 11.58
N HIS A 166 3.97 2.93 10.73
CA HIS A 166 5.19 2.23 11.21
C HIS A 166 6.33 3.17 11.56
N ILE A 167 6.30 4.38 11.01
CA ILE A 167 7.30 5.41 11.27
C ILE A 167 6.85 6.32 12.42
N PRO A 168 7.74 7.17 12.98
CA PRO A 168 7.31 8.18 13.94
C PRO A 168 6.28 9.11 13.32
N PHE A 169 5.29 9.54 14.10
CA PHE A 169 4.44 10.65 13.71
C PHE A 169 5.05 11.96 14.25
N PRO A 170 5.32 12.97 13.41
CA PRO A 170 6.09 14.12 13.82
C PRO A 170 5.32 15.02 14.78
N ALA A 171 6.05 15.80 15.58
CA ALA A 171 5.44 16.87 16.38
C ALA A 171 4.70 17.88 15.49
N HIS A 172 3.62 18.46 16.00
CA HIS A 172 2.74 19.35 15.23
C HIS A 172 3.49 20.48 14.48
N GLY A 173 4.51 21.08 15.10
CA GLY A 173 5.29 22.15 14.46
C GLY A 173 6.02 21.72 13.19
N LEU A 174 6.47 20.46 13.13
CA LEU A 174 7.04 19.88 11.91
C LEU A 174 5.92 19.51 10.94
N TYR A 175 4.90 18.79 11.41
CA TYR A 175 3.77 18.35 10.59
C TYR A 175 3.10 19.51 9.82
N ALA A 176 2.98 20.67 10.46
CA ALA A 176 2.37 21.87 9.87
C ALA A 176 3.07 22.37 8.59
N GLN A 177 4.31 21.96 8.33
CA GLN A 177 5.06 22.28 7.10
C GLN A 177 4.48 21.57 5.87
N LEU A 178 3.78 20.44 6.04
CA LEU A 178 3.17 19.72 4.93
C LEU A 178 2.01 20.54 4.32
N PRO A 179 2.07 20.92 3.03
CA PRO A 179 1.01 21.70 2.40
C PRO A 179 -0.35 20.98 2.39
N TRP A 180 -0.33 19.65 2.34
CA TRP A 180 -1.52 18.78 2.29
C TRP A 180 -1.85 18.12 3.63
N ARG A 181 -1.43 18.73 4.75
CA ARG A 181 -1.63 18.20 6.10
C ARG A 181 -3.09 17.85 6.42
N ASP A 182 -4.04 18.67 6.00
CA ASP A 182 -5.44 18.44 6.35
C ASP A 182 -5.98 17.22 5.58
N GLN A 183 -5.61 17.09 4.30
CA GLN A 183 -5.95 15.94 3.47
C GLN A 183 -5.31 14.65 3.99
N VAL A 184 -4.07 14.72 4.48
CA VAL A 184 -3.38 13.55 5.05
C VAL A 184 -3.97 13.13 6.40
N LEU A 185 -4.35 14.07 7.28
CA LEU A 185 -5.03 13.74 8.54
C LEU A 185 -6.45 13.20 8.34
N GLN A 186 -7.16 13.68 7.32
CA GLN A 186 -8.52 13.22 7.00
C GLN A 186 -8.54 11.91 6.20
N GLY A 187 -7.40 11.56 5.57
CA GLY A 187 -7.17 10.32 4.85
C GLY A 187 -7.29 9.09 5.73
#